data_AF-A0A971F011-F1
#
_entry.id   AF-A0A971F011-F1
#
_cell.length_a   1.000
_cell.length_b   1.000
_cell.length_c   1.000
_cell.angle_alpha   90.00
_cell.angle_beta   90.00
_cell.angle_gamma   90.00
#
_symmetry.space_group_name_H-M   'P 1'
#
loop_
_entity.id
_entity.type
_entity.pdbx_description
1 polymer ?
#
loop_
_entity_poly.entity_id
_entity_poly.type
_entity_poly.pdbx_seq_one_letter_code
_entity_poly.pdbx_strand_id
1 'polypeptide(L)'
;MRKKIIVKKNLWILVICIIVVLVATALIVFRDDLIKQGNNYDNMIIIERIDGQESLRMPYKYLDKILRDKSFYLEEIESISVSSVKFEIGEESIGWGIDEGGLVNTEDKDAVEILGGIKYCKGITDIYAIITEKKNSSVEFYEGYYAEMLINNREDYVIIPSSMSKFINEDLAPEEKRMILHHSGGPGYLGFCTIIGEYNTKDEYDTIYISYPGMANLIQAGNIDMSEYVDTFAIKLHEGKDYTKLIEYLNTYFADADSLEKYEGKTNRFDDPYIYQFVHYSK
;
A
#
# COMPACT_ATOMS: atom_id res chain seq x y z
N MET A 1 -25.84 -46.40 -11.12
CA MET A 1 -25.41 -45.04 -11.54
C MET A 1 -25.28 -44.00 -10.40
N ARG A 2 -25.61 -44.30 -9.12
CA ARG A 2 -25.50 -43.34 -7.99
C ARG A 2 -24.09 -43.20 -7.35
N LYS A 3 -23.20 -44.19 -7.46
CA LYS A 3 -21.87 -44.17 -6.82
C LYS A 3 -20.89 -43.13 -7.42
N LYS A 4 -20.94 -42.88 -8.74
CA LYS A 4 -20.01 -41.95 -9.42
C LYS A 4 -20.25 -40.48 -9.05
N ILE A 5 -21.49 -40.10 -8.75
CA ILE A 5 -21.88 -38.71 -8.45
C ILE A 5 -21.43 -38.31 -7.03
N ILE A 6 -21.52 -39.23 -6.07
CA ILE A 6 -21.10 -39.01 -4.68
C ILE A 6 -19.58 -38.80 -4.58
N VAL A 7 -18.80 -39.59 -5.32
CA VAL A 7 -17.33 -39.45 -5.36
C VAL A 7 -16.91 -38.10 -5.95
N LYS A 8 -17.60 -37.61 -7.00
CA LYS A 8 -17.30 -36.30 -7.61
C LYS A 8 -17.58 -35.13 -6.66
N LYS A 9 -18.68 -35.21 -5.90
CA LYS A 9 -19.06 -34.19 -4.90
C LYS A 9 -18.09 -34.18 -3.71
N ASN A 10 -17.67 -35.36 -3.23
CA ASN A 10 -16.68 -35.47 -2.15
C ASN A 10 -15.29 -35.00 -2.59
N LEU A 11 -14.90 -35.22 -3.85
CA LEU A 11 -13.64 -34.72 -4.39
C LEU A 11 -13.63 -33.20 -4.50
N TRP A 12 -14.74 -32.58 -4.92
CA TRP A 12 -14.90 -31.12 -4.97
C TRP A 12 -14.85 -30.48 -3.57
N ILE A 13 -15.49 -31.08 -2.58
CA ILE A 13 -15.41 -30.63 -1.19
C ILE A 13 -13.96 -30.72 -0.67
N LEU A 14 -13.25 -31.80 -1.00
CA LEU A 14 -11.85 -31.97 -0.61
C LEU A 14 -10.94 -30.92 -1.27
N VAL A 15 -11.17 -30.59 -2.54
CA VAL A 15 -10.42 -29.54 -3.24
C VAL A 15 -10.70 -28.17 -2.63
N ILE A 16 -11.95 -27.84 -2.32
CA ILE A 16 -12.30 -26.58 -1.63
C ILE A 16 -11.66 -26.52 -0.24
N CYS A 17 -11.73 -27.60 0.54
CA CYS A 17 -11.07 -27.66 1.85
C CYS A 17 -9.54 -27.52 1.73
N ILE A 18 -8.90 -28.12 0.72
CA ILE A 18 -7.47 -27.95 0.48
C ILE A 18 -7.14 -26.51 0.10
N ILE A 19 -7.95 -25.87 -0.75
CA ILE A 19 -7.76 -24.45 -1.11
C ILE A 19 -7.93 -23.55 0.12
N VAL A 20 -8.99 -23.76 0.92
CA VAL A 20 -9.22 -22.99 2.16
C VAL A 20 -8.09 -23.21 3.17
N VAL A 21 -7.60 -24.44 3.31
CA VAL A 21 -6.45 -24.73 4.20
C VAL A 21 -5.16 -24.12 3.66
N LEU A 22 -4.92 -24.16 2.35
CA LEU A 22 -3.75 -23.53 1.73
C LEU A 22 -3.76 -22.02 1.87
N VAL A 23 -4.91 -21.37 1.63
CA VAL A 23 -5.13 -19.93 1.83
C VAL A 23 -4.98 -19.56 3.31
N ALA A 24 -5.56 -20.34 4.22
CA ALA A 24 -5.37 -20.13 5.66
C ALA A 24 -3.91 -20.32 6.09
N THR A 25 -3.18 -21.31 5.56
CA THR A 25 -1.75 -21.48 5.85
C THR A 25 -0.88 -20.41 5.22
N ALA A 26 -1.22 -19.89 4.03
CA ALA A 26 -0.50 -18.77 3.42
C ALA A 26 -0.71 -17.48 4.22
N LEU A 27 -1.96 -17.21 4.63
CA LEU A 27 -2.31 -16.15 5.58
C LEU A 27 -1.56 -16.31 6.90
N ILE A 28 -1.52 -17.52 7.49
CA ILE A 28 -0.80 -17.79 8.74
C ILE A 28 0.72 -17.65 8.58
N VAL A 29 1.31 -18.07 7.46
CA VAL A 29 2.76 -17.94 7.21
C VAL A 29 3.16 -16.47 6.98
N PHE A 30 2.34 -15.70 6.26
CA PHE A 30 2.48 -14.23 6.20
C PHE A 30 2.32 -13.62 7.60
N ARG A 31 1.32 -14.06 8.38
CA ARG A 31 1.07 -13.62 9.76
C ARG A 31 2.26 -13.89 10.67
N ASP A 32 2.87 -15.07 10.57
CA ASP A 32 3.98 -15.50 11.42
C ASP A 32 5.27 -14.71 11.14
N ASP A 33 5.58 -14.40 9.88
CA ASP A 33 6.73 -13.54 9.55
C ASP A 33 6.49 -12.08 9.99
N LEU A 34 5.24 -11.61 9.97
CA LEU A 34 4.86 -10.26 10.40
C LEU A 34 4.81 -10.11 11.93
N ILE A 35 4.34 -11.13 12.65
CA ILE A 35 4.34 -11.21 14.11
C ILE A 35 5.79 -11.33 14.63
N LYS A 36 6.66 -12.08 13.94
CA LYS A 36 8.08 -12.22 14.30
C LYS A 36 8.90 -10.94 14.14
N GLN A 37 8.46 -10.00 13.30
CA GLN A 37 9.12 -8.70 13.10
C GLN A 37 8.69 -7.62 14.12
N GLY A 38 7.91 -7.95 15.15
CA GLY A 38 7.63 -7.04 16.28
C GLY A 38 6.48 -6.05 16.05
N ASN A 39 5.76 -6.16 14.93
CA ASN A 39 4.54 -5.39 14.71
C ASN A 39 3.35 -6.14 15.35
N ASN A 40 2.99 -5.68 16.54
CA ASN A 40 1.83 -6.18 17.26
C ASN A 40 0.58 -5.78 16.47
N TYR A 41 -0.09 -6.74 15.81
CA TYR A 41 -1.42 -6.56 15.18
C TYR A 41 -2.53 -6.26 16.18
N ASP A 42 -2.18 -6.24 17.45
CA ASP A 42 -3.02 -5.86 18.56
C ASP A 42 -3.70 -4.51 18.28
N ASN A 43 -5.03 -4.54 18.28
CA ASN A 43 -5.91 -3.40 18.11
C ASN A 43 -5.90 -2.76 16.71
N MET A 44 -5.90 -3.59 15.66
CA MET A 44 -5.95 -3.15 14.27
C MET A 44 -7.19 -3.69 13.55
N ILE A 45 -7.77 -2.85 12.68
CA ILE A 45 -8.75 -3.27 11.69
C ILE A 45 -8.03 -3.39 10.34
N ILE A 46 -8.17 -4.53 9.67
CA ILE A 46 -7.62 -4.77 8.33
C ILE A 46 -8.78 -4.89 7.34
N ILE A 47 -8.68 -4.20 6.20
CA ILE A 47 -9.62 -4.37 5.09
C ILE A 47 -9.07 -5.42 4.14
N GLU A 48 -9.89 -6.44 3.86
CA GLU A 48 -9.54 -7.60 3.06
C GLU A 48 -10.61 -7.87 1.99
N ARG A 49 -10.27 -8.69 0.99
CA ARG A 49 -11.26 -9.20 0.05
C ARG A 49 -11.97 -10.41 0.61
N ILE A 50 -13.28 -10.48 0.40
CA ILE A 50 -14.10 -11.62 0.83
C ILE A 50 -13.72 -12.91 0.08
N ASP A 51 -13.21 -12.79 -1.16
CA ASP A 51 -12.77 -13.94 -1.95
C ASP A 51 -11.39 -14.49 -1.55
N GLY A 52 -10.72 -13.88 -0.56
CA GLY A 52 -9.46 -14.32 0.00
C GLY A 52 -8.22 -14.06 -0.87
N GLN A 53 -8.32 -13.22 -1.91
CA GLN A 53 -7.12 -12.77 -2.63
C GLN A 53 -6.26 -11.85 -1.77
N GLU A 54 -4.93 -12.01 -1.86
CA GLU A 54 -3.96 -11.26 -1.06
C GLU A 54 -3.97 -9.75 -1.35
N SER A 55 -4.00 -9.36 -2.63
CA SER A 55 -4.02 -7.95 -3.05
C SER A 55 -5.44 -7.40 -2.99
N LEU A 56 -5.61 -6.27 -2.28
CA LEU A 56 -6.93 -5.69 -2.05
C LEU A 56 -7.59 -5.21 -3.36
N ARG A 57 -6.80 -4.68 -4.30
CA ARG A 57 -7.27 -4.14 -5.60
C ARG A 57 -8.54 -3.30 -5.45
N MET A 58 -8.59 -2.45 -4.41
CA MET A 58 -9.79 -1.69 -4.08
C MET A 58 -9.83 -0.37 -4.85
N PRO A 59 -10.99 0.04 -5.37
CA PRO A 59 -11.13 1.33 -6.01
C PRO A 59 -10.73 2.48 -5.07
N TYR A 60 -10.00 3.46 -5.59
CA TYR A 60 -9.54 4.63 -4.83
C TYR A 60 -10.66 5.36 -4.08
N LYS A 61 -11.89 5.39 -4.65
CA LYS A 61 -13.06 6.05 -4.05
C LYS A 61 -13.36 5.60 -2.62
N TYR A 62 -13.06 4.33 -2.29
CA TYR A 62 -13.26 3.82 -0.93
C TYR A 62 -12.32 4.51 0.04
N LEU A 63 -11.03 4.46 -0.24
CA LEU A 63 -10.05 5.06 0.66
C LEU A 63 -10.17 6.59 0.71
N ASP A 64 -10.34 7.26 -0.43
CA ASP A 64 -10.54 8.72 -0.45
C ASP A 64 -11.69 9.13 0.47
N LYS A 65 -12.78 8.35 0.48
CA LYS A 65 -13.91 8.59 1.37
C LYS A 65 -13.54 8.39 2.85
N ILE A 66 -12.86 7.31 3.21
CA ILE A 66 -12.42 7.08 4.60
C ILE A 66 -11.45 8.18 5.06
N LEU A 67 -10.49 8.56 4.22
CA LEU A 67 -9.51 9.60 4.55
C LEU A 67 -10.16 10.98 4.72
N ARG A 68 -11.20 11.32 3.94
CA ARG A 68 -11.97 12.56 4.11
C ARG A 68 -12.76 12.60 5.42
N ASP A 69 -13.32 11.47 5.83
CA ASP A 69 -14.16 11.37 7.02
C ASP A 69 -13.35 11.07 8.29
N LYS A 70 -12.04 10.79 8.18
CA LYS A 70 -11.19 10.38 9.32
C LYS A 70 -11.25 11.36 10.50
N SER A 71 -11.47 12.65 10.25
CA SER A 71 -11.56 13.67 11.29
C SER A 71 -12.73 13.47 12.26
N PHE A 72 -13.76 12.71 11.86
CA PHE A 72 -14.88 12.37 12.74
C PHE A 72 -14.55 11.24 13.73
N TYR A 73 -13.42 10.57 13.53
CA TYR A 73 -13.03 9.37 14.27
C TYR A 73 -11.64 9.49 14.91
N LEU A 74 -11.19 10.72 15.22
CA LEU A 74 -9.84 10.98 15.76
C LEU A 74 -9.63 10.40 17.17
N GLU A 75 -10.71 10.14 17.91
CA GLU A 75 -10.60 9.51 19.22
C GLU A 75 -10.48 7.98 19.13
N GLU A 76 -10.96 7.39 18.03
CA GLU A 76 -10.92 5.96 17.75
C GLU A 76 -9.67 5.54 16.96
N ILE A 77 -9.26 6.33 15.95
CA ILE A 77 -8.20 6.01 15.00
C ILE A 77 -6.86 6.61 15.46
N GLU A 78 -5.89 5.74 15.75
CA GLU A 78 -4.51 6.13 16.01
C GLU A 78 -3.76 6.44 14.71
N SER A 79 -3.85 5.54 13.71
CA SER A 79 -3.19 5.72 12.42
C SER A 79 -3.86 4.93 11.30
N ILE A 80 -3.55 5.29 10.06
CA ILE A 80 -4.03 4.62 8.85
C ILE A 80 -2.82 4.19 8.01
N SER A 81 -2.73 2.89 7.75
CA SER A 81 -1.71 2.26 6.92
C SER A 81 -2.31 1.88 5.57
N VAL A 82 -1.75 2.39 4.49
CA VAL A 82 -2.23 2.18 3.13
C VAL A 82 -1.03 2.06 2.20
N SER A 83 -1.17 1.17 1.24
CA SER A 83 -0.34 1.21 0.04
C SER A 83 -1.16 1.11 -1.24
N SER A 84 -0.67 1.75 -2.31
CA SER A 84 -1.24 1.57 -3.66
C SER A 84 -0.75 0.26 -4.28
N VAL A 85 -1.33 -0.14 -5.40
CA VAL A 85 -0.68 -1.13 -6.25
C VAL A 85 0.69 -0.61 -6.73
N LYS A 86 1.53 -1.55 -7.15
CA LYS A 86 2.84 -1.25 -7.73
C LYS A 86 2.67 -0.88 -9.20
N PHE A 87 3.23 0.25 -9.60
CA PHE A 87 3.20 0.73 -10.98
C PHE A 87 4.57 0.56 -11.63
N GLU A 88 4.59 0.09 -12.87
CA GLU A 88 5.82 0.01 -13.66
C GLU A 88 6.14 1.37 -14.30
N ILE A 89 7.37 1.82 -14.07
CA ILE A 89 7.91 3.04 -14.68
C ILE A 89 8.11 2.77 -16.18
N GLY A 90 7.58 3.64 -17.02
CA GLY A 90 7.62 3.53 -18.48
C GLY A 90 6.34 2.96 -19.10
N GLU A 91 5.81 1.84 -18.60
CA GLU A 91 4.61 1.19 -19.16
C GLU A 91 3.37 2.09 -18.99
N GLU A 92 3.23 2.69 -17.81
CA GLU A 92 2.12 3.58 -17.46
C GLU A 92 2.40 5.04 -17.80
N SER A 93 3.33 5.32 -18.73
CA SER A 93 3.79 6.70 -19.04
C SER A 93 4.35 7.46 -17.83
N ILE A 94 4.57 6.78 -16.70
CA ILE A 94 5.19 7.30 -15.50
C ILE A 94 6.70 7.31 -15.71
N GLY A 95 7.32 8.45 -15.42
CA GLY A 95 8.77 8.62 -15.39
C GLY A 95 9.21 9.27 -14.09
N TRP A 96 10.51 9.18 -13.81
CA TRP A 96 11.13 9.90 -12.72
C TRP A 96 12.42 10.58 -13.20
N GLY A 97 12.86 11.57 -12.43
CA GLY A 97 14.13 12.24 -12.58
C GLY A 97 14.50 12.95 -11.28
N ILE A 98 15.57 13.72 -11.30
CA ILE A 98 15.96 14.63 -10.23
C ILE A 98 16.22 16.00 -10.86
N ASP A 99 16.09 17.07 -10.07
CA ASP A 99 16.45 18.43 -10.49
C ASP A 99 17.86 18.51 -11.10
N GLU A 100 18.09 19.47 -11.99
CA GLU A 100 19.38 19.68 -12.64
C GLU A 100 20.50 19.84 -11.60
N GLY A 101 21.58 19.08 -11.76
CA GLY A 101 22.70 19.04 -10.81
C GLY A 101 22.46 18.21 -9.54
N GLY A 102 21.28 17.59 -9.39
CA GLY A 102 20.98 16.72 -8.25
C GLY A 102 21.48 15.29 -8.37
N LEU A 103 21.82 14.84 -9.59
CA LEU A 103 22.56 13.60 -9.79
C LEU A 103 24.03 13.87 -10.15
N VAL A 104 24.93 13.09 -9.54
CA VAL A 104 26.38 13.10 -9.78
C VAL A 104 26.85 11.72 -10.25
N ASN A 105 28.01 11.67 -10.92
CA ASN A 105 28.65 10.44 -11.37
C ASN A 105 27.76 9.57 -12.30
N THR A 106 26.84 10.18 -13.06
CA THR A 106 25.89 9.47 -13.93
C THR A 106 26.52 8.85 -15.18
N GLU A 107 27.75 9.23 -15.52
CA GLU A 107 28.54 8.63 -16.60
C GLU A 107 29.20 7.30 -16.19
N ASP A 108 29.18 6.95 -14.89
CA ASP A 108 29.65 5.66 -14.41
C ASP A 108 28.76 4.54 -14.96
N LYS A 109 29.38 3.43 -15.39
CA LYS A 109 28.64 2.25 -15.87
C LYS A 109 27.69 1.72 -14.79
N ASP A 110 28.12 1.78 -13.53
CA ASP A 110 27.31 1.36 -12.39
C ASP A 110 26.09 2.28 -12.19
N ALA A 111 26.16 3.55 -12.59
CA ALA A 111 25.05 4.49 -12.49
C ALA A 111 23.92 4.13 -13.45
N VAL A 112 24.26 3.79 -14.69
CA VAL A 112 23.26 3.36 -15.70
C VAL A 112 22.54 2.09 -15.25
N GLU A 113 23.27 1.14 -14.67
CA GLU A 113 22.70 -0.11 -14.16
C GLU A 113 21.80 0.12 -12.95
N ILE A 114 22.28 0.84 -11.93
CA ILE A 114 21.53 1.06 -10.69
C ILE A 114 20.32 1.96 -10.93
N LEU A 115 20.48 3.11 -11.59
CA LEU A 115 19.36 4.01 -11.88
C LEU A 115 18.37 3.37 -12.86
N GLY A 116 18.87 2.58 -13.82
CA GLY A 116 18.04 1.79 -14.72
C GLY A 116 17.31 0.61 -14.07
N GLY A 117 17.77 0.18 -12.89
CA GLY A 117 17.17 -0.85 -12.04
C GLY A 117 15.94 -0.38 -11.25
N ILE A 118 15.69 0.93 -11.23
CA ILE A 118 14.48 1.52 -10.65
C ILE A 118 13.31 1.34 -11.63
N LYS A 119 12.54 0.27 -11.43
CA LYS A 119 11.46 -0.15 -12.34
C LYS A 119 10.07 0.17 -11.83
N TYR A 120 9.91 0.41 -10.53
CA TYR A 120 8.59 0.53 -9.94
C TYR A 120 8.42 1.78 -9.10
N CYS A 121 7.19 2.23 -8.96
CA CYS A 121 6.79 3.18 -7.93
C CYS A 121 5.51 2.73 -7.21
N LYS A 122 5.38 3.15 -5.95
CA LYS A 122 4.24 2.78 -5.08
C LYS A 122 3.95 3.89 -4.07
N GLY A 123 2.68 4.25 -3.90
CA GLY A 123 2.21 5.21 -2.90
C GLY A 123 2.03 4.53 -1.54
N ILE A 124 2.49 5.17 -0.46
CA ILE A 124 2.44 4.65 0.90
C ILE A 124 2.09 5.75 1.92
N THR A 125 1.42 5.37 3.01
CA THR A 125 1.21 6.27 4.17
C THR A 125 2.18 6.00 5.32
N ASP A 126 2.87 4.88 5.30
CA ASP A 126 3.87 4.50 6.28
C ASP A 126 4.92 3.56 5.67
N ILE A 127 5.92 3.20 6.46
CA ILE A 127 7.02 2.32 6.02
C ILE A 127 6.67 0.83 6.09
N TYR A 128 5.48 0.45 6.56
CA TYR A 128 5.11 -0.95 6.75
C TYR A 128 5.10 -1.69 5.40
N ALA A 129 4.59 -1.06 4.34
CA ALA A 129 4.63 -1.62 2.99
C ALA A 129 6.07 -1.92 2.52
N ILE A 130 7.05 -1.08 2.87
CA ILE A 130 8.46 -1.30 2.51
C ILE A 130 9.03 -2.52 3.26
N ILE A 131 8.82 -2.56 4.58
CA ILE A 131 9.35 -3.62 5.45
C ILE A 131 8.80 -4.99 5.05
N THR A 132 7.51 -5.04 4.72
CA THR A 132 6.80 -6.28 4.36
C THR A 132 7.16 -6.76 2.96
N GLU A 133 7.18 -5.88 1.95
CA GLU A 133 7.53 -6.25 0.59
C GLU A 133 9.00 -6.66 0.44
N LYS A 134 9.91 -5.91 1.08
CA LYS A 134 11.36 -6.05 0.87
C LYS A 134 12.04 -7.00 1.86
N LYS A 135 11.27 -7.70 2.71
CA LYS A 135 11.68 -8.77 3.64
C LYS A 135 13.01 -8.51 4.37
N ASN A 136 12.95 -8.00 5.59
CA ASN A 136 14.11 -7.60 6.41
C ASN A 136 14.83 -6.36 5.87
N SER A 137 14.09 -5.46 5.24
CA SER A 137 14.58 -4.13 4.91
C SER A 137 14.48 -3.22 6.13
N SER A 138 15.47 -2.35 6.30
CA SER A 138 15.44 -1.23 7.22
C SER A 138 15.26 0.06 6.43
N VAL A 139 14.41 0.96 6.91
CA VAL A 139 14.30 2.32 6.40
C VAL A 139 15.11 3.24 7.29
N GLU A 140 15.98 4.04 6.70
CA GLU A 140 16.74 5.09 7.35
C GLU A 140 16.24 6.44 6.87
N PHE A 141 15.78 7.29 7.81
CA PHE A 141 15.34 8.64 7.50
C PHE A 141 16.53 9.60 7.58
N TYR A 142 16.57 10.56 6.66
CA TYR A 142 17.52 11.66 6.72
C TYR A 142 17.16 12.61 7.88
N GLU A 143 18.16 13.36 8.35
CA GLU A 143 18.00 14.25 9.50
C GLU A 143 16.82 15.21 9.32
N GLY A 144 15.95 15.27 10.32
CA GLY A 144 14.76 16.14 10.33
C GLY A 144 13.49 15.51 9.74
N TYR A 145 13.58 14.32 9.13
CA TYR A 145 12.43 13.61 8.55
C TYR A 145 12.01 12.37 9.36
N TYR A 146 10.75 11.98 9.22
CA TYR A 146 10.14 10.85 9.93
C TYR A 146 8.90 10.31 9.20
N ALA A 147 8.47 9.11 9.55
CA ALA A 147 7.45 8.34 8.81
C ALA A 147 6.10 9.05 8.66
N GLU A 148 5.67 9.78 9.68
CA GLU A 148 4.38 10.47 9.73
C GLU A 148 4.22 11.54 8.64
N MET A 149 5.33 11.98 8.02
CA MET A 149 5.32 12.93 6.91
C MET A 149 4.70 12.32 5.64
N LEU A 150 4.72 11.00 5.45
CA LEU A 150 4.15 10.31 4.28
C LEU A 150 2.61 10.43 4.18
N ILE A 151 1.93 10.79 5.29
CA ILE A 151 0.47 11.05 5.33
C ILE A 151 0.15 12.52 5.02
N ASN A 152 1.14 13.41 5.12
CA ASN A 152 0.94 14.83 4.92
C ASN A 152 0.57 15.12 3.46
N ASN A 153 -0.37 16.04 3.25
CA ASN A 153 -0.86 16.45 1.94
C ASN A 153 -0.36 17.84 1.52
N ARG A 154 0.55 18.44 2.29
CA ARG A 154 1.14 19.76 1.99
C ARG A 154 2.33 19.67 1.05
N GLU A 155 3.11 18.61 1.20
CA GLU A 155 4.31 18.34 0.42
C GLU A 155 4.33 16.85 0.10
N ASP A 156 4.95 16.50 -1.01
CA ASP A 156 5.16 15.11 -1.38
C ASP A 156 6.57 14.67 -0.98
N TYR A 157 6.66 13.43 -0.53
CA TYR A 157 7.89 12.86 0.00
C TYR A 157 8.18 11.53 -0.67
N VAL A 158 9.46 11.16 -0.70
CA VAL A 158 9.90 9.93 -1.33
C VAL A 158 10.97 9.22 -0.52
N ILE A 159 10.89 7.90 -0.46
CA ILE A 159 11.92 7.00 0.06
C ILE A 159 12.49 6.21 -1.12
N ILE A 160 13.80 6.23 -1.26
CA ILE A 160 14.54 5.66 -2.39
C ILE A 160 15.31 4.39 -1.99
N PRO A 161 15.72 3.53 -2.92
CA PRO A 161 16.68 2.48 -2.62
C PRO A 161 18.05 3.09 -2.25
N SER A 162 18.74 2.55 -1.25
CA SER A 162 20.06 3.03 -0.81
C SER A 162 21.14 2.90 -1.89
N SER A 163 20.94 2.00 -2.86
CA SER A 163 21.78 1.85 -4.06
C SER A 163 21.91 3.18 -4.84
N MET A 164 20.87 4.01 -4.81
CA MET A 164 20.77 5.29 -5.52
C MET A 164 21.52 6.42 -4.80
N SER A 165 21.69 6.36 -3.49
CA SER A 165 22.12 7.48 -2.66
C SER A 165 23.51 8.01 -3.02
N LYS A 166 24.42 7.13 -3.47
CA LYS A 166 25.77 7.51 -3.93
C LYS A 166 25.79 8.39 -5.20
N PHE A 167 24.67 8.47 -5.90
CA PHE A 167 24.49 9.31 -7.09
C PHE A 167 23.75 10.60 -6.79
N ILE A 168 23.22 10.78 -5.57
CA ILE A 168 22.60 12.05 -5.18
C ILE A 168 23.70 13.01 -4.77
N ASN A 169 23.64 14.23 -5.29
CA ASN A 169 24.61 15.27 -4.96
C ASN A 169 24.58 15.58 -3.46
N GLU A 170 25.69 15.30 -2.76
CA GLU A 170 25.80 15.47 -1.31
C GLU A 170 25.87 16.94 -0.88
N ASP A 171 26.30 17.84 -1.79
CA ASP A 171 26.43 19.28 -1.54
C ASP A 171 25.08 20.01 -1.49
N LEU A 172 24.00 19.34 -1.92
CA LEU A 172 22.65 19.90 -1.86
C LEU A 172 22.12 19.94 -0.43
N ALA A 173 21.39 21.01 -0.10
CA ALA A 173 20.61 21.05 1.12
C ALA A 173 19.54 19.94 1.10
N PRO A 174 19.11 19.40 2.26
CA PRO A 174 18.11 18.34 2.30
C PRO A 174 16.82 18.65 1.53
N GLU A 175 16.34 19.89 1.59
CA GLU A 175 15.16 20.37 0.86
C GLU A 175 15.34 20.48 -0.66
N GLU A 176 16.59 20.51 -1.14
CA GLU A 176 16.95 20.56 -2.57
C GLU A 176 17.11 19.15 -3.17
N LYS A 177 17.25 18.11 -2.33
CA LYS A 177 17.30 16.71 -2.75
C LYS A 177 15.89 16.24 -3.12
N ARG A 178 15.42 16.63 -4.31
CA ARG A 178 14.06 16.36 -4.79
C ARG A 178 14.05 15.45 -6.01
N MET A 179 13.21 14.43 -5.93
CA MET A 179 12.85 13.59 -7.06
C MET A 179 11.64 14.19 -7.78
N ILE A 180 11.70 14.22 -9.11
CA ILE A 180 10.60 14.64 -9.95
C ILE A 180 9.92 13.39 -10.49
N LEU A 181 8.67 13.16 -10.14
CA LEU A 181 7.81 12.15 -10.76
C LEU A 181 6.91 12.82 -11.77
N HIS A 182 6.77 12.22 -12.95
CA HIS A 182 5.95 12.80 -14.00
C HIS A 182 5.15 11.74 -14.74
N HIS A 183 4.02 12.18 -15.27
CA HIS A 183 3.20 11.36 -16.16
C HIS A 183 3.14 12.01 -17.53
N SER A 184 3.70 11.33 -18.53
CA SER A 184 3.84 11.84 -19.90
C SER A 184 2.58 11.69 -20.76
N GLY A 185 1.58 10.93 -20.30
CA GLY A 185 0.31 10.71 -21.00
C GLY A 185 -0.81 11.75 -20.76
N GLY A 186 -0.54 12.87 -20.06
CA GLY A 186 -1.53 13.90 -19.72
C GLY A 186 -0.99 15.34 -19.89
N PRO A 187 -1.66 16.40 -19.39
CA PRO A 187 -1.19 17.80 -19.47
C PRO A 187 0.07 18.11 -18.63
N GLY A 188 0.99 17.15 -18.50
CA GLY A 188 2.27 17.28 -17.82
C GLY A 188 2.11 17.54 -16.32
N TYR A 189 1.78 16.50 -15.55
CA TYR A 189 1.94 16.60 -14.09
C TYR A 189 3.40 16.35 -13.72
N LEU A 190 3.94 17.26 -12.90
CA LEU A 190 5.26 17.16 -12.29
C LEU A 190 5.03 17.16 -10.76
N GLY A 191 5.19 15.99 -10.14
CA GLY A 191 5.24 15.84 -8.70
C GLY A 191 6.67 16.06 -8.24
N PHE A 192 6.88 17.06 -7.37
CA PHE A 192 8.16 17.30 -6.74
C PHE A 192 8.14 16.65 -5.36
N CYS A 193 8.94 15.60 -5.19
CA CYS A 193 8.97 14.82 -3.97
C CYS A 193 10.32 14.98 -3.27
N THR A 194 10.33 15.52 -2.06
CA THR A 194 11.56 15.63 -1.26
C THR A 194 12.01 14.23 -0.82
N ILE A 195 13.28 13.91 -1.01
CA ILE A 195 13.85 12.62 -0.61
C ILE A 195 14.10 12.66 0.90
N ILE A 196 13.35 11.84 1.64
CA ILE A 196 13.33 11.87 3.11
C ILE A 196 14.06 10.70 3.76
N GLY A 197 14.49 9.72 2.98
CA GLY A 197 15.15 8.55 3.48
C GLY A 197 15.38 7.50 2.41
N GLU A 198 16.00 6.41 2.84
CA GLU A 198 16.38 5.30 1.99
C GLU A 198 16.11 3.95 2.64
N TYR A 199 16.01 2.92 1.81
CA TYR A 199 15.85 1.54 2.27
C TYR A 199 16.84 0.60 1.59
N ASN A 200 17.24 -0.44 2.32
CA ASN A 200 18.10 -1.49 1.79
C ASN A 200 17.28 -2.61 1.16
N THR A 201 17.70 -3.13 0.01
CA THR A 201 17.08 -4.31 -0.61
C THR A 201 18.12 -5.18 -1.32
N LYS A 202 17.75 -6.43 -1.59
CA LYS A 202 18.48 -7.38 -2.43
C LYS A 202 17.67 -7.82 -3.64
N ASP A 203 16.54 -7.15 -3.89
CA ASP A 203 15.71 -7.44 -5.04
C ASP A 203 16.45 -7.05 -6.32
N GLU A 204 16.10 -7.72 -7.42
CA GLU A 204 16.66 -7.40 -8.75
C GLU A 204 16.25 -6.00 -9.22
N TYR A 205 15.05 -5.57 -8.83
CA TYR A 205 14.48 -4.29 -9.24
C TYR A 205 14.03 -3.47 -8.04
N ASP A 206 14.35 -2.19 -8.12
CA ASP A 206 14.06 -1.21 -7.08
C ASP A 206 12.69 -0.55 -7.29
N THR A 207 12.08 -0.21 -6.16
CA THR A 207 10.82 0.53 -6.07
C THR A 207 11.08 1.89 -5.44
N ILE A 208 10.57 2.97 -6.03
CA ILE A 208 10.46 4.26 -5.35
C ILE A 208 9.16 4.29 -4.55
N TYR A 209 9.24 4.61 -3.26
CA TYR A 209 8.06 4.73 -2.40
C TYR A 209 7.71 6.19 -2.15
N ILE A 210 6.49 6.59 -2.51
CA ILE A 210 6.05 7.99 -2.54
C ILE A 210 4.96 8.19 -1.49
N SER A 211 4.83 9.38 -0.92
CA SER A 211 3.64 9.76 -0.14
C SER A 211 2.37 9.40 -0.91
N TYR A 212 1.42 8.76 -0.24
CA TYR A 212 0.20 8.27 -0.88
C TYR A 212 -0.59 9.38 -1.61
N PRO A 213 -0.77 10.60 -1.06
CA PRO A 213 -1.42 11.69 -1.77
C PRO A 213 -0.69 12.07 -3.07
N GLY A 214 0.65 12.16 -3.05
CA GLY A 214 1.46 12.48 -4.22
C GLY A 214 1.31 11.46 -5.33
N MET A 215 1.31 10.17 -4.98
CA MET A 215 1.05 9.10 -5.93
C MET A 215 -0.38 9.17 -6.50
N ALA A 216 -1.39 9.40 -5.66
CA ALA A 216 -2.78 9.52 -6.13
C ALA A 216 -2.94 10.70 -7.11
N ASN A 217 -2.33 11.85 -6.82
CA ASN A 217 -2.34 13.02 -7.69
C ASN A 217 -1.67 12.74 -9.04
N LEU A 218 -0.52 12.06 -9.04
CA LEU A 218 0.19 11.65 -10.25
C LEU A 218 -0.69 10.77 -11.16
N ILE A 219 -1.30 9.74 -10.59
CA ILE A 219 -2.17 8.79 -11.32
C ILE A 219 -3.43 9.47 -11.84
N GLN A 220 -4.07 10.33 -11.04
CA GLN A 220 -5.24 11.11 -11.46
C GLN A 220 -4.91 12.06 -12.61
N ALA A 221 -3.78 12.76 -12.54
CA ALA A 221 -3.36 13.67 -13.59
C ALA A 221 -2.98 12.94 -14.90
N GLY A 222 -2.58 11.67 -14.80
CA GLY A 222 -2.37 10.78 -15.93
C GLY A 222 -3.65 10.20 -16.54
N ASN A 223 -4.82 10.41 -15.93
CA ASN A 223 -6.07 9.73 -16.26
C ASN A 223 -5.95 8.19 -16.26
N ILE A 224 -5.07 7.64 -15.43
CA ILE A 224 -4.96 6.19 -15.23
C ILE A 224 -6.17 5.71 -14.42
N ASP A 225 -6.67 4.52 -14.76
CA ASP A 225 -7.80 3.90 -14.05
C ASP A 225 -7.44 3.65 -12.58
N MET A 226 -8.32 4.09 -11.68
CA MET A 226 -8.17 3.94 -10.24
C MET A 226 -9.16 2.93 -9.64
N SER A 227 -9.77 2.07 -10.46
CA SER A 227 -10.67 1.00 -10.02
C SER A 227 -9.95 -0.09 -9.22
N GLU A 228 -8.64 -0.26 -9.40
CA GLU A 228 -7.82 -1.26 -8.71
C GLU A 228 -6.59 -0.64 -8.04
N TYR A 229 -6.76 0.55 -7.46
CA TYR A 229 -5.62 1.36 -7.00
C TYR A 229 -5.07 0.98 -5.62
N VAL A 230 -5.93 0.62 -4.67
CA VAL A 230 -5.52 0.37 -3.27
C VAL A 230 -5.13 -1.10 -3.11
N ASP A 231 -3.91 -1.36 -2.64
CA ASP A 231 -3.36 -2.71 -2.49
C ASP A 231 -3.43 -3.23 -1.06
N THR A 232 -3.21 -2.35 -0.07
CA THR A 232 -3.38 -2.67 1.35
C THR A 232 -4.08 -1.53 2.06
N PHE A 233 -4.88 -1.85 3.08
CA PHE A 233 -5.53 -0.86 3.93
C PHE A 233 -5.77 -1.42 5.34
N ALA A 234 -5.18 -0.76 6.33
CA ALA A 234 -5.37 -1.04 7.74
C ALA A 234 -5.56 0.24 8.56
N ILE A 235 -6.24 0.11 9.69
CA ILE A 235 -6.57 1.18 10.63
C ILE A 235 -6.12 0.72 12.01
N LYS A 236 -5.14 1.41 12.59
CA LYS A 236 -4.73 1.20 13.97
C LYS A 236 -5.63 1.98 14.90
N LEU A 237 -6.09 1.34 15.97
CA LEU A 237 -7.04 1.92 16.91
C LEU A 237 -6.35 2.35 18.21
N HIS A 238 -6.81 3.44 18.82
CA HIS A 238 -6.32 3.90 20.12
C HIS A 238 -6.73 2.95 21.24
N GLU A 239 -5.80 2.29 21.92
CA GLU A 239 -6.10 1.33 22.99
C GLU A 239 -7.10 1.86 24.05
N GLY A 240 -8.06 1.01 24.44
CA GLY A 240 -9.01 1.31 25.53
C GLY A 240 -10.13 2.29 25.19
N LYS A 241 -10.35 2.56 23.90
CA LYS A 241 -11.43 3.43 23.40
C LYS A 241 -12.61 2.61 22.89
N ASP A 242 -13.78 3.24 22.85
CA ASP A 242 -14.98 2.67 22.24
C ASP A 242 -14.99 2.96 20.74
N TYR A 243 -14.96 1.91 19.93
CA TYR A 243 -14.92 2.01 18.46
C TYR A 243 -16.28 1.83 17.79
N THR A 244 -17.37 1.77 18.55
CA THR A 244 -18.72 1.45 18.02
C THR A 244 -19.10 2.34 16.83
N LYS A 245 -18.83 3.66 16.93
CA LYS A 245 -19.12 4.61 15.85
C LYS A 245 -18.30 4.34 14.59
N LEU A 246 -17.02 4.02 14.75
CA LEU A 246 -16.15 3.67 13.63
C LEU A 246 -16.61 2.36 12.97
N ILE A 247 -16.96 1.34 13.76
CA ILE A 247 -17.45 0.06 13.24
C ILE A 247 -18.78 0.24 12.49
N GLU A 248 -19.74 1.00 13.04
CA GLU A 248 -20.99 1.33 12.35
C GLU A 248 -20.74 2.06 11.04
N TYR A 249 -19.77 2.96 10.99
CA TYR A 249 -19.36 3.65 9.78
C TYR A 249 -18.75 2.70 8.74
N LEU A 250 -17.81 1.86 9.14
CA LEU A 250 -17.15 0.89 8.26
C LEU A 250 -18.15 -0.11 7.66
N ASN A 251 -19.14 -0.56 8.45
CA ASN A 251 -20.23 -1.43 7.98
C ASN A 251 -21.03 -0.86 6.79
N THR A 252 -20.99 0.46 6.57
CA THR A 252 -21.66 1.07 5.41
C THR A 252 -20.89 0.89 4.10
N TYR A 253 -19.61 0.52 4.14
CA TYR A 253 -18.75 0.34 2.96
C TYR A 253 -18.19 -1.08 2.84
N PHE A 254 -17.93 -1.73 3.97
CA PHE A 254 -17.27 -3.02 4.10
C PHE A 254 -18.18 -3.98 4.88
N ALA A 255 -18.10 -5.27 4.56
CA ALA A 255 -18.78 -6.29 5.33
C ALA A 255 -18.04 -6.53 6.66
N ASP A 256 -18.79 -6.89 7.70
CA ASP A 256 -18.21 -7.43 8.93
C ASP A 256 -17.83 -8.90 8.69
N ALA A 257 -16.55 -9.23 8.86
CA ALA A 257 -16.06 -10.60 8.66
C ALA A 257 -16.73 -11.63 9.58
N ASP A 258 -17.21 -11.21 10.76
CA ASP A 258 -17.91 -12.07 11.72
C ASP A 258 -19.41 -12.23 11.40
N SER A 259 -19.90 -11.61 10.33
CA SER A 259 -21.33 -11.62 9.98
C SER A 259 -21.58 -11.44 8.47
N LEU A 260 -20.78 -12.09 7.62
CA LEU A 260 -20.85 -11.97 6.16
C LEU A 260 -22.25 -12.28 5.59
N GLU A 261 -22.99 -13.20 6.20
CA GLU A 261 -24.35 -13.57 5.77
C GLU A 261 -25.33 -12.39 5.81
N LYS A 262 -25.06 -11.36 6.63
CA LYS A 262 -25.90 -10.15 6.68
C LYS A 262 -25.78 -9.29 5.42
N TYR A 263 -24.74 -9.49 4.61
CA TYR A 263 -24.39 -8.66 3.45
C TYR A 263 -24.69 -9.34 2.11
N GLU A 264 -25.11 -10.61 2.12
CA GLU A 264 -25.38 -11.37 0.92
C GLU A 264 -26.49 -10.72 0.06
N GLY A 265 -26.20 -10.47 -1.22
CA GLY A 265 -27.13 -9.86 -2.17
C GLY A 265 -27.42 -8.38 -1.92
N LYS A 266 -26.72 -7.72 -0.99
CA LYS A 266 -26.85 -6.28 -0.71
C LYS A 266 -25.74 -5.47 -1.39
N THR A 267 -26.00 -4.18 -1.53
CA THR A 267 -25.02 -3.19 -1.96
C THR A 267 -24.63 -2.28 -0.81
N ASN A 268 -23.41 -1.77 -0.87
CA ASN A 268 -22.86 -0.83 0.10
C ASN A 268 -23.28 0.61 -0.27
N ARG A 269 -22.73 1.59 0.46
CA ARG A 269 -23.05 3.01 0.28
C ARG A 269 -22.60 3.62 -1.06
N PHE A 270 -21.79 2.91 -1.85
CA PHE A 270 -21.45 3.28 -3.23
C PHE A 270 -22.29 2.54 -4.28
N ASP A 271 -23.34 1.84 -3.85
CA ASP A 271 -24.15 0.94 -4.69
C ASP A 271 -23.35 -0.23 -5.29
N ASP A 272 -22.16 -0.52 -4.75
CA ASP A 272 -21.35 -1.67 -5.15
C ASP A 272 -21.73 -2.90 -4.30
N PRO A 273 -21.61 -4.13 -4.82
CA PRO A 273 -21.71 -5.33 -3.99
C PRO A 273 -20.67 -5.31 -2.87
N TYR A 274 -21.02 -5.86 -1.71
CA TYR A 274 -20.04 -6.10 -0.65
C TYR A 274 -19.06 -7.19 -1.09
N ILE A 275 -17.87 -6.77 -1.54
CA ILE A 275 -16.76 -7.66 -1.94
C ILE A 275 -15.52 -7.51 -1.03
N TYR A 276 -15.56 -6.52 -0.14
CA TYR A 276 -14.53 -6.22 0.85
C TYR A 276 -15.10 -6.39 2.25
N GLN A 277 -14.28 -6.89 3.17
CA GLN A 277 -14.61 -7.06 4.59
C GLN A 277 -13.60 -6.34 5.46
N PHE A 278 -13.99 -6.01 6.69
CA PHE A 278 -13.03 -5.63 7.72
C PHE A 278 -12.90 -6.77 8.74
N VAL A 279 -11.67 -7.01 9.18
CA VAL A 279 -11.33 -7.96 10.25
C VAL A 279 -10.74 -7.17 11.41
N HIS A 280 -11.30 -7.34 12.61
CA HIS A 280 -10.81 -6.69 13.81
C HIS A 280 -9.93 -7.64 14.63
N TYR A 281 -8.67 -7.27 14.79
CA TYR A 281 -7.72 -7.99 15.64
C TYR A 281 -7.64 -7.30 17.00
N SER A 282 -8.46 -7.74 17.95
CA SER A 282 -8.40 -7.29 19.34
C SER A 282 -7.38 -8.08 20.16
N LYS A 283 -6.76 -7.42 21.16
CA LYS A 283 -6.04 -8.09 22.25
C LYS A 283 -6.95 -8.96 23.10
#